data_AF-A0A518IP44-F1
#
_entry.id   AF-A0A518IP44-F1
#
_cell.length_a   1.000
_cell.length_b   1.000
_cell.length_c   1.000
_cell.angle_alpha   90.00
_cell.angle_beta   90.00
_cell.angle_gamma   90.00
#
_symmetry.space_group_name_H-M   'P 1'
#
loop_
_entity.id
_entity.type
_entity.pdbx_description
1 polymer ?
#
loop_
_entity_poly.entity_id
_entity_poly.type
_entity_poly.pdbx_seq_one_letter_code
_entity_poly.pdbx_strand_id
1 'polypeptide(L)'
;MQKPDCIVVGGGVIGLSLAWVLAKAGQRIQVIDRQQTGRGTSWAGVGILPPANPQTALDPIERLRALSHQLHPQWAAELLEQTGIDSGYRLCGGIYLAMSRGEQAALLGQADYWSEYDIDAIPLTPAALVELEPALADLSQSDRLQSAWSLPGEAAIRSPDHLAALRAACLQQNVTITESCELTGFRTQADRIEALQTTAGELTAGQYCLTTGAWSQMLLEQLSVPSGLLPVRGQVLLYKLPHQILNRIVNEGNRYLVPRLDGHILVGSNEEEVGFDQSTTPEVLDSLRDWAEGMLPLLAQQPIVRSWSGLRPGSFDGFPYIGKLPNLSNAFVAAGHYRSGLHLSCATATELASLMLGRPTQADLTPFTPGRG
;
A
#
# COMPACT_ATOMS: atom_id res chain seq x y z
N MET A 1 21.55 -26.03 5.86
CA MET A 1 21.49 -24.87 4.96
C MET A 1 22.46 -23.81 5.47
N GLN A 2 23.03 -22.98 4.59
CA GLN A 2 23.84 -21.84 5.03
C GLN A 2 22.95 -20.80 5.75
N LYS A 3 23.51 -20.13 6.75
CA LYS A 3 22.82 -19.09 7.53
C LYS A 3 22.45 -17.90 6.61
N PRO A 4 21.18 -17.43 6.59
CA PRO A 4 20.79 -16.23 5.85
C PRO A 4 21.53 -14.99 6.34
N ASP A 5 21.78 -14.05 5.42
CA ASP A 5 22.32 -12.74 5.77
C ASP A 5 21.25 -11.91 6.46
N CYS A 6 19.99 -12.00 6.00
CA CYS A 6 18.84 -11.37 6.66
C CYS A 6 17.59 -12.28 6.67
N ILE A 7 16.87 -12.29 7.79
CA ILE A 7 15.49 -12.78 7.86
C ILE A 7 14.52 -11.58 7.86
N VAL A 8 13.61 -11.56 6.87
CA VAL A 8 12.50 -10.61 6.78
C VAL A 8 11.24 -11.27 7.34
N VAL A 9 10.61 -10.62 8.33
CA VAL A 9 9.43 -11.15 9.03
C VAL A 9 8.18 -10.43 8.51
N GLY A 10 7.32 -11.17 7.81
CA GLY A 10 6.09 -10.68 7.18
C GLY A 10 6.24 -10.54 5.67
N GLY A 11 5.60 -11.42 4.92
CA GLY A 11 5.64 -11.47 3.45
C GLY A 11 4.54 -10.66 2.77
N GLY A 12 4.23 -9.47 3.31
CA GLY A 12 3.41 -8.47 2.61
C GLY A 12 4.20 -7.74 1.52
N VAL A 13 3.61 -6.71 0.90
CA VAL A 13 4.27 -5.93 -0.17
C VAL A 13 5.59 -5.32 0.30
N ILE A 14 5.66 -4.80 1.53
CA ILE A 14 6.89 -4.21 2.08
C ILE A 14 7.99 -5.27 2.23
N GLY A 15 7.67 -6.42 2.84
CA GLY A 15 8.64 -7.49 3.08
C GLY A 15 9.12 -8.16 1.80
N LEU A 16 8.22 -8.46 0.86
CA LEU A 16 8.59 -9.03 -0.45
C LEU A 16 9.40 -8.05 -1.29
N SER A 17 9.05 -6.76 -1.26
CA SER A 17 9.84 -5.71 -1.96
C SER A 17 11.25 -5.62 -1.39
N LEU A 18 11.39 -5.57 -0.05
CA LEU A 18 12.69 -5.53 0.62
C LEU A 18 13.53 -6.78 0.31
N ALA A 19 12.91 -7.96 0.39
CA ALA A 19 13.57 -9.22 0.10
C ALA A 19 14.08 -9.27 -1.35
N TRP A 20 13.27 -8.82 -2.31
CA TRP A 20 13.66 -8.74 -3.72
C TRP A 20 14.84 -7.79 -3.94
N VAL A 21 14.80 -6.59 -3.36
CA VAL A 21 15.90 -5.60 -3.50
C VAL A 21 17.19 -6.12 -2.85
N LEU A 22 17.13 -6.70 -1.66
CA LEU A 22 18.30 -7.26 -0.97
C LEU A 22 18.88 -8.47 -1.73
N ALA A 23 18.03 -9.34 -2.29
CA ALA A 23 18.47 -10.47 -3.10
C ALA A 23 19.18 -10.02 -4.39
N LYS A 24 18.67 -8.96 -5.05
CA LYS A 24 19.35 -8.33 -6.21
C LYS A 24 20.74 -7.80 -5.85
N ALA A 25 20.93 -7.39 -4.59
CA ALA A 25 22.21 -6.96 -4.06
C ALA A 25 23.12 -8.13 -3.61
N GLY A 26 22.75 -9.38 -3.88
CA GLY A 26 23.54 -10.58 -3.58
C GLY A 26 23.41 -11.09 -2.14
N GLN A 27 22.46 -10.59 -1.35
CA GLN A 27 22.21 -11.08 0.01
C GLN A 27 21.40 -12.38 -0.01
N ARG A 28 21.72 -13.30 0.90
CA ARG A 28 20.90 -14.50 1.15
C ARG A 28 19.75 -14.14 2.08
N ILE A 29 18.54 -14.15 1.53
CA ILE A 29 17.35 -13.74 2.25
C ILE A 29 16.44 -14.92 2.55
N GLN A 30 15.90 -14.93 3.77
CA GLN A 30 14.74 -15.74 4.12
C GLN A 30 13.58 -14.82 4.50
N VAL A 31 12.42 -15.04 3.91
CA VAL A 31 11.15 -14.42 4.31
C VAL A 31 10.37 -15.44 5.12
N ILE A 32 9.91 -15.05 6.31
CA ILE A 32 8.96 -15.85 7.08
C ILE A 32 7.61 -15.14 7.18
N ASP A 33 6.52 -15.89 7.06
CA ASP A 33 5.17 -15.38 7.26
C ASP A 33 4.35 -16.39 8.07
N ARG A 34 3.54 -15.91 9.01
CA ARG A 34 2.66 -16.75 9.82
C ARG A 34 1.54 -17.40 9.01
N GLN A 35 1.22 -16.86 7.84
CA GLN A 35 0.25 -17.37 6.88
C GLN A 35 0.95 -17.59 5.53
N GLN A 36 0.20 -17.52 4.44
CA GLN A 36 0.76 -17.41 3.10
C GLN A 36 1.21 -15.97 2.84
N THR A 37 2.33 -15.84 2.14
CA THR A 37 2.83 -14.54 1.67
C THR A 37 1.81 -13.85 0.77
N GLY A 38 1.74 -12.53 0.86
CA GLY A 38 0.84 -11.71 0.05
C GLY A 38 -0.65 -11.93 0.33
N ARG A 39 -1.05 -12.36 1.54
CA ARG A 39 -2.46 -12.53 1.94
C ARG A 39 -2.98 -11.57 3.00
N GLY A 40 -2.09 -10.79 3.63
CA GLY A 40 -2.49 -9.77 4.61
C GLY A 40 -3.05 -8.49 3.97
N THR A 41 -2.84 -7.36 4.65
CA THR A 41 -3.33 -6.03 4.21
C THR A 41 -2.93 -5.66 2.79
N SER A 42 -1.76 -6.10 2.32
CA SER A 42 -1.31 -5.85 0.96
C SER A 42 -2.24 -6.45 -0.10
N TRP A 43 -2.84 -7.61 0.16
CA TRP A 43 -3.83 -8.22 -0.73
C TRP A 43 -5.14 -7.45 -0.70
N ALA A 44 -5.55 -7.01 0.48
CA ALA A 44 -6.80 -6.30 0.71
C ALA A 44 -6.80 -4.88 0.13
N GLY A 45 -5.63 -4.27 -0.03
CA GLY A 45 -5.48 -2.93 -0.62
C GLY A 45 -5.94 -2.87 -2.07
N VAL A 46 -6.50 -1.73 -2.47
CA VAL A 46 -7.08 -1.55 -3.82
C VAL A 46 -6.09 -1.04 -4.87
N GLY A 47 -4.86 -0.71 -4.45
CA GLY A 47 -3.75 -0.38 -5.36
C GLY A 47 -3.85 0.98 -6.05
N ILE A 48 -4.41 2.01 -5.41
CA ILE A 48 -4.34 3.40 -5.90
C ILE A 48 -2.95 3.97 -5.59
N LEU A 49 -2.32 4.59 -6.58
CA LEU A 49 -1.01 5.23 -6.52
C LEU A 49 -1.15 6.71 -6.91
N PRO A 50 -1.30 7.61 -5.93
CA PRO A 50 -1.37 9.04 -6.19
C PRO A 50 -0.12 9.56 -6.94
N PRO A 51 -0.26 10.57 -7.81
CA PRO A 51 0.88 11.22 -8.44
C PRO A 51 1.77 11.90 -7.39
N ALA A 52 3.06 11.98 -7.66
CA ALA A 52 4.00 12.74 -6.86
C ALA A 52 5.12 13.28 -7.75
N ASN A 53 5.59 14.49 -7.45
CA ASN A 53 6.62 15.16 -8.23
C ASN A 53 7.94 15.25 -7.44
N PRO A 54 9.03 14.63 -7.93
CA PRO A 54 10.34 14.63 -7.25
C PRO A 54 11.00 16.01 -7.18
N GLN A 55 10.66 16.94 -8.07
CA GLN A 55 11.33 18.25 -8.15
C GLN A 55 10.81 19.23 -7.09
N THR A 56 9.56 19.06 -6.69
CA THR A 56 8.81 19.92 -5.76
C THR A 56 8.46 19.24 -4.45
N ALA A 57 8.88 17.99 -4.25
CA ALA A 57 8.69 17.29 -2.98
C ALA A 57 9.47 17.96 -1.83
N LEU A 58 8.77 18.77 -1.04
CA LEU A 58 9.35 19.54 0.06
C LEU A 58 9.50 18.69 1.33
N ASP A 59 8.42 18.07 1.77
CA ASP A 59 8.41 17.32 3.03
C ASP A 59 8.92 15.87 2.88
N PRO A 60 9.31 15.22 4.00
CA PRO A 60 9.91 13.90 3.94
C PRO A 60 9.00 12.81 3.35
N ILE A 61 7.70 12.83 3.63
CA ILE A 61 6.78 11.80 3.13
C ILE A 61 6.53 12.00 1.64
N GLU A 62 6.44 13.23 1.16
CA GLU A 62 6.33 13.53 -0.28
C GLU A 62 7.60 13.13 -1.05
N ARG A 63 8.79 13.31 -0.47
CA ARG A 63 10.03 12.82 -1.09
C ARG A 63 10.04 11.31 -1.25
N LEU A 64 9.56 10.60 -0.22
CA LEU A 64 9.42 9.14 -0.28
C LEU A 64 8.35 8.71 -1.31
N ARG A 65 7.22 9.43 -1.39
CA ARG A 65 6.18 9.21 -2.41
C ARG A 65 6.71 9.45 -3.81
N ALA A 66 7.41 10.54 -4.05
CA ALA A 66 7.99 10.88 -5.34
C ALA A 66 9.01 9.86 -5.83
N LEU A 67 9.91 9.39 -4.95
CA LEU A 67 10.81 8.29 -5.28
C LEU A 67 10.02 7.03 -5.65
N SER A 68 8.99 6.70 -4.88
CA SER A 68 8.18 5.50 -5.17
C SER A 68 7.41 5.63 -6.48
N HIS A 69 6.86 6.82 -6.76
CA HIS A 69 6.17 7.14 -8.01
C HIS A 69 7.08 6.95 -9.22
N GLN A 70 8.35 7.37 -9.14
CA GLN A 70 9.35 7.12 -10.19
C GLN A 70 9.69 5.64 -10.36
N LEU A 71 9.74 4.87 -9.26
CA LEU A 71 10.15 3.48 -9.27
C LEU A 71 9.05 2.52 -9.74
N HIS A 72 7.78 2.79 -9.44
CA HIS A 72 6.66 1.89 -9.79
C HIS A 72 6.61 1.46 -11.27
N PRO A 73 6.66 2.36 -12.27
CA PRO A 73 6.66 1.93 -13.67
C PRO A 73 7.88 1.09 -14.04
N GLN A 74 9.04 1.40 -13.46
CA GLN A 74 10.29 0.66 -13.69
C GLN A 74 10.19 -0.75 -13.11
N TRP A 75 9.71 -0.86 -11.86
CA TRP A 75 9.50 -2.12 -11.17
C TRP A 75 8.44 -2.97 -11.85
N ALA A 76 7.35 -2.37 -12.34
CA ALA A 76 6.33 -3.09 -13.08
C ALA A 76 6.89 -3.73 -14.36
N ALA A 77 7.70 -2.98 -15.13
CA ALA A 77 8.37 -3.49 -16.32
C ALA A 77 9.39 -4.59 -15.99
N GLU A 78 10.23 -4.36 -14.97
CA GLU A 78 11.25 -5.33 -14.55
C GLU A 78 10.62 -6.63 -14.02
N LEU A 79 9.57 -6.53 -13.21
CA LEU A 79 8.86 -7.71 -12.69
C LEU A 79 8.19 -8.50 -13.81
N LEU A 80 7.61 -7.82 -14.81
CA LEU A 80 7.04 -8.48 -15.98
C LEU A 80 8.11 -9.19 -16.80
N GLU A 81 9.24 -8.54 -17.07
CA GLU A 81 10.37 -9.14 -17.79
C GLU A 81 10.93 -10.35 -17.05
N GLN A 82 11.13 -10.23 -15.73
CA GLN A 82 11.71 -11.27 -14.91
C GLN A 82 10.75 -12.47 -14.73
N THR A 83 9.46 -12.22 -14.47
CA THR A 83 8.53 -13.26 -13.99
C THR A 83 7.46 -13.66 -15.00
N GLY A 84 7.25 -12.87 -16.05
CA GLY A 84 6.12 -13.01 -16.96
C GLY A 84 4.76 -12.63 -16.35
N ILE A 85 4.73 -12.10 -15.13
CA ILE A 85 3.50 -11.71 -14.42
C ILE A 85 3.33 -10.19 -14.51
N ASP A 86 2.24 -9.75 -15.14
CA ASP A 86 1.86 -8.34 -15.15
C ASP A 86 1.30 -7.93 -13.77
N SER A 87 1.94 -6.93 -13.14
CA SER A 87 1.50 -6.37 -11.86
C SER A 87 0.17 -5.61 -11.93
N GLY A 88 -0.32 -5.32 -13.15
CA GLY A 88 -1.48 -4.49 -13.41
C GLY A 88 -1.21 -3.00 -13.20
N TYR A 89 0.06 -2.57 -13.15
CA TYR A 89 0.43 -1.16 -13.08
C TYR A 89 -0.04 -0.41 -14.32
N ARG A 90 -0.82 0.67 -14.13
CA ARG A 90 -1.27 1.54 -15.20
C ARG A 90 -1.41 2.97 -14.72
N LEU A 91 -0.90 3.91 -15.53
CA LEU A 91 -1.20 5.33 -15.41
C LEU A 91 -2.59 5.60 -15.98
N CYS A 92 -3.62 5.31 -15.19
CA CYS A 92 -5.03 5.37 -15.62
C CYS A 92 -5.66 6.75 -15.43
N GLY A 93 -5.06 7.60 -14.61
CA GLY A 93 -5.63 8.84 -14.14
C GLY A 93 -6.70 8.64 -13.06
N GLY A 94 -7.02 9.76 -12.42
CA GLY A 94 -8.04 9.90 -11.38
C GLY A 94 -9.04 10.99 -11.75
N ILE A 95 -10.25 10.85 -11.22
CA ILE A 95 -11.28 11.89 -11.20
C ILE A 95 -11.68 12.09 -9.76
N TYR A 96 -11.64 13.33 -9.29
CA TYR A 96 -12.05 13.71 -7.94
C TYR A 96 -13.31 14.54 -8.02
N LEU A 97 -14.32 14.11 -7.27
CA LEU A 97 -15.66 14.68 -7.30
C LEU A 97 -15.98 15.28 -5.93
N ALA A 98 -16.70 16.40 -5.96
CA ALA A 98 -17.33 16.98 -4.79
C ALA A 98 -18.85 16.98 -5.00
N MET A 99 -19.59 16.39 -4.06
CA MET A 99 -21.04 16.20 -4.12
C MET A 99 -21.80 17.16 -3.18
N SER A 100 -21.06 18.00 -2.46
CA SER A 100 -21.57 19.02 -1.55
C SER A 100 -20.66 20.25 -1.51
N ARG A 101 -21.17 21.39 -1.03
CA ARG A 101 -20.38 22.63 -0.93
C ARG A 101 -19.17 22.49 0.00
N GLY A 102 -19.30 21.69 1.06
CA GLY A 102 -18.19 21.39 1.97
C GLY A 102 -17.09 20.60 1.27
N GLU A 103 -17.47 19.58 0.49
CA GLU A 103 -16.51 18.80 -0.30
C GLU A 103 -15.87 19.64 -1.41
N GLN A 104 -16.59 20.60 -2.00
CA GLN A 104 -16.03 21.51 -3.00
C GLN A 104 -14.92 22.37 -2.38
N ALA A 105 -15.15 22.91 -1.17
CA ALA A 105 -14.14 23.68 -0.46
C ALA A 105 -12.91 22.82 -0.10
N ALA A 106 -13.13 21.57 0.36
CA ALA A 106 -12.04 20.63 0.64
C ALA A 106 -11.25 20.27 -0.62
N LEU A 107 -11.94 20.02 -1.74
CA LEU A 107 -11.31 19.67 -3.01
C LEU A 107 -10.54 20.84 -3.63
N LEU A 108 -11.00 22.09 -3.44
CA LEU A 108 -10.23 23.28 -3.80
C LEU A 108 -8.92 23.36 -3.01
N GLY A 109 -8.95 23.17 -1.69
CA GLY A 109 -7.71 23.13 -0.90
C GLY A 109 -6.77 21.98 -1.30
N GLN A 110 -7.32 20.84 -1.69
CA GLN A 110 -6.54 19.73 -2.24
C GLN A 110 -5.92 20.07 -3.62
N ALA A 111 -6.63 20.84 -4.45
CA ALA A 111 -6.12 21.33 -5.73
C ALA A 111 -5.01 22.37 -5.55
N ASP A 112 -5.13 23.25 -4.56
CA ASP A 112 -4.06 24.18 -4.18
C ASP A 112 -2.82 23.42 -3.73
N TYR A 113 -2.99 22.36 -2.92
CA TYR A 113 -1.90 21.46 -2.55
C TYR A 113 -1.25 20.81 -3.79
N TRP A 114 -2.04 20.24 -4.70
CA TRP A 114 -1.47 19.66 -5.93
C TRP A 114 -0.70 20.70 -6.75
N SER A 115 -1.21 21.93 -6.85
CA SER A 115 -0.51 23.02 -7.52
C SER A 115 0.80 23.39 -6.82
N GLU A 116 0.88 23.40 -5.49
CA GLU A 116 2.11 23.70 -4.75
C GLU A 116 3.21 22.66 -5.03
N TYR A 117 2.81 21.41 -5.24
CA TYR A 117 3.69 20.30 -5.58
C TYR A 117 3.86 20.09 -7.10
N ASP A 118 3.46 21.02 -7.96
CA ASP A 118 3.53 20.86 -9.42
C ASP A 118 2.95 19.50 -9.89
N ILE A 119 1.81 19.12 -9.33
CA ILE A 119 1.00 17.95 -9.72
C ILE A 119 -0.14 18.45 -10.62
N ASP A 120 -0.24 17.88 -11.83
CA ASP A 120 -1.30 18.22 -12.78
C ASP A 120 -2.68 17.89 -12.20
N ALA A 121 -3.43 18.95 -11.88
CA ALA A 121 -4.82 18.90 -11.48
C ALA A 121 -5.66 19.82 -12.37
N ILE A 122 -6.58 19.24 -13.13
CA ILE A 122 -7.33 19.96 -14.17
C ILE A 122 -8.79 20.06 -13.75
N PRO A 123 -9.36 21.27 -13.54
CA PRO A 123 -10.78 21.39 -13.25
C PRO A 123 -11.59 20.95 -14.48
N LEU A 124 -12.65 20.18 -14.25
CA LEU A 124 -13.49 19.62 -15.30
C LEU A 124 -14.85 20.32 -15.35
N THR A 125 -15.27 20.67 -16.56
CA THR A 125 -16.68 20.97 -16.83
C THR A 125 -17.48 19.66 -16.91
N PRO A 126 -18.82 19.70 -16.75
CA PRO A 126 -19.65 18.50 -16.96
C PRO A 126 -19.43 17.85 -18.33
N ALA A 127 -19.26 18.63 -19.39
CA ALA A 127 -18.99 18.10 -20.73
C ALA A 127 -17.63 17.37 -20.79
N ALA A 128 -16.58 17.96 -20.20
CA ALA A 128 -15.26 17.33 -20.13
C ALA A 128 -15.26 16.06 -19.27
N LEU A 129 -16.05 16.03 -18.19
CA LEU A 129 -16.23 14.83 -17.36
C LEU A 129 -16.82 13.67 -18.19
N VAL A 130 -17.86 13.93 -18.99
CA VAL A 130 -18.48 12.91 -19.85
C VAL A 130 -17.55 12.46 -20.98
N GLU A 131 -16.75 13.38 -21.54
CA GLU A 131 -15.74 13.03 -22.54
C GLU A 131 -14.70 12.05 -21.97
N LEU A 132 -14.24 12.28 -20.73
CA LEU A 132 -13.28 11.40 -20.07
C LEU A 132 -13.90 10.08 -19.61
N GLU A 133 -15.10 10.12 -19.03
CA GLU A 133 -15.80 8.95 -18.50
C GLU A 133 -17.29 9.01 -18.86
N PRO A 134 -17.69 8.47 -20.02
CA PRO A 134 -19.09 8.47 -20.48
C PRO A 134 -20.06 7.80 -19.50
N ALA A 135 -19.58 6.84 -18.71
CA ALA A 135 -20.36 6.15 -17.68
C ALA A 135 -20.83 7.09 -16.55
N LEU A 136 -20.25 8.29 -16.42
CA LEU A 136 -20.64 9.32 -15.45
C LEU A 136 -21.59 10.37 -16.03
N ALA A 137 -22.19 10.15 -17.20
CA ALA A 137 -23.11 11.09 -17.86
C ALA A 137 -24.26 11.54 -16.94
N ASP A 138 -24.96 10.60 -16.31
CA ASP A 138 -26.07 10.92 -15.41
C ASP A 138 -25.61 11.73 -14.19
N LEU A 139 -24.43 11.41 -13.66
CA LEU A 139 -23.83 12.12 -12.53
C LEU A 139 -23.44 13.56 -12.91
N SER A 140 -22.91 13.76 -14.12
CA SER A 140 -22.47 15.07 -14.63
C SER A 140 -23.61 16.08 -14.72
N GLN A 141 -24.85 15.60 -14.87
CA GLN A 141 -26.07 16.42 -14.96
C GLN A 141 -26.81 16.51 -13.62
N SER A 142 -26.31 15.87 -12.56
CA SER A 142 -26.94 15.88 -11.26
C SER A 142 -26.67 17.21 -10.54
N ASP A 143 -27.71 17.81 -9.97
CA ASP A 143 -27.60 18.99 -9.09
C ASP A 143 -26.70 18.76 -7.85
N ARG A 144 -26.37 17.49 -7.55
CA ARG A 144 -25.46 17.13 -6.46
C ARG A 144 -24.00 17.42 -6.82
N LEU A 145 -23.59 17.31 -8.08
CA LEU A 145 -22.20 17.52 -8.47
C LEU A 145 -21.83 19.01 -8.36
N GLN A 146 -20.94 19.35 -7.43
CA GLN A 146 -20.49 20.73 -7.21
C GLN A 146 -19.21 21.06 -8.00
N SER A 147 -18.28 20.10 -8.11
CA SER A 147 -17.06 20.25 -8.91
C SER A 147 -16.43 18.90 -9.21
N ALA A 148 -15.68 18.83 -10.31
CA ALA A 148 -14.89 17.68 -10.69
C ALA A 148 -13.48 18.12 -11.10
N TRP A 149 -12.47 17.31 -10.79
CA TRP A 149 -11.06 17.53 -11.17
C TRP A 149 -10.47 16.25 -11.75
N SER A 150 -9.67 16.37 -12.80
CA SER A 150 -8.86 15.27 -13.32
C SER A 150 -7.46 15.32 -12.74
N LEU A 151 -6.95 14.15 -12.36
CA LEU A 151 -5.58 13.92 -11.93
C LEU A 151 -4.92 12.92 -12.90
N PRO A 152 -4.36 13.37 -14.05
CA PRO A 152 -3.85 12.47 -15.08
C PRO A 152 -2.71 11.57 -14.60
N GLY A 153 -1.92 12.04 -13.63
CA GLY A 153 -0.77 11.32 -13.08
C GLY A 153 -1.12 10.21 -12.08
N GLU A 154 -2.39 10.01 -11.72
CA GLU A 154 -2.79 8.93 -10.82
C GLU A 154 -2.67 7.57 -11.51
N ALA A 155 -2.09 6.60 -10.81
CA ALA A 155 -1.90 5.25 -11.30
C ALA A 155 -2.64 4.23 -10.43
N ALA A 156 -2.82 3.04 -10.97
CA ALA A 156 -3.33 1.88 -10.25
C ALA A 156 -2.43 0.67 -10.46
N ILE A 157 -2.38 -0.22 -9.46
CA ILE A 157 -1.84 -1.57 -9.57
C ILE A 157 -2.90 -2.59 -9.15
N ARG A 158 -2.76 -3.84 -9.60
CA ARG A 158 -3.59 -4.94 -9.13
C ARG A 158 -2.86 -5.69 -8.03
N SER A 159 -3.20 -5.40 -6.78
CA SER A 159 -2.48 -5.88 -5.59
C SER A 159 -2.19 -7.39 -5.58
N PRO A 160 -3.15 -8.29 -5.89
CA PRO A 160 -2.86 -9.73 -5.97
C PRO A 160 -1.78 -10.09 -7.01
N ASP A 161 -1.80 -9.43 -8.17
CA ASP A 161 -0.91 -9.73 -9.28
C ASP A 161 0.49 -9.13 -9.02
N HIS A 162 0.56 -7.92 -8.48
CA HIS A 162 1.80 -7.32 -8.02
C HIS A 162 2.50 -8.15 -6.93
N LEU A 163 1.73 -8.68 -5.96
CA LEU A 163 2.26 -9.58 -4.93
C LEU A 163 2.73 -10.92 -5.52
N ALA A 164 2.00 -11.47 -6.50
CA ALA A 164 2.40 -12.68 -7.20
C ALA A 164 3.71 -12.48 -7.98
N ALA A 165 3.85 -11.33 -8.68
CA ALA A 165 5.05 -10.95 -9.39
C ALA A 165 6.25 -10.80 -8.42
N LEU A 166 6.11 -10.05 -7.33
CA LEU A 166 7.16 -9.91 -6.32
C LEU A 166 7.58 -11.26 -5.71
N ARG A 167 6.61 -12.11 -5.38
CA ARG A 167 6.87 -13.45 -4.83
C ARG A 167 7.63 -14.32 -5.82
N ALA A 168 7.21 -14.34 -7.09
CA ALA A 168 7.89 -15.09 -8.14
C ALA A 168 9.32 -14.57 -8.36
N ALA A 169 9.50 -13.24 -8.35
CA ALA A 169 10.80 -12.61 -8.51
C ALA A 169 11.75 -12.94 -7.35
N CYS A 170 11.25 -12.97 -6.11
CA CYS A 170 12.00 -13.44 -4.94
C CYS A 170 12.46 -14.90 -5.11
N LEU A 171 11.56 -15.80 -5.50
CA LEU A 171 11.88 -17.23 -5.66
C LEU A 171 12.92 -17.48 -6.75
N GLN A 172 12.83 -16.79 -7.89
CA GLN A 172 13.82 -16.89 -8.96
C GLN A 172 15.21 -16.36 -8.55
N GLN A 173 15.26 -15.47 -7.56
CA GLN A 173 16.51 -15.00 -6.96
C GLN A 173 16.96 -15.82 -5.73
N ASN A 174 16.41 -17.03 -5.56
CA ASN A 174 16.73 -17.96 -4.48
C ASN A 174 16.43 -17.43 -3.07
N VAL A 175 15.51 -16.47 -2.94
CA VAL A 175 14.96 -16.10 -1.62
C VAL A 175 14.20 -17.30 -1.06
N THR A 176 14.54 -17.71 0.16
CA THR A 176 13.80 -18.77 0.85
C THR A 176 12.53 -18.19 1.46
N ILE A 177 11.36 -18.72 1.11
CA ILE A 177 10.08 -18.29 1.67
C ILE A 177 9.53 -19.41 2.57
N THR A 178 9.33 -19.12 3.84
CA THR A 178 8.77 -20.04 4.83
C THR A 178 7.42 -19.53 5.32
N GLU A 179 6.35 -20.09 4.77
CA GLU A 179 4.96 -19.80 5.14
C GLU A 179 4.53 -20.66 6.33
N SER A 180 3.43 -20.29 6.99
CA SER A 180 2.95 -20.94 8.22
C SER A 180 3.99 -20.95 9.36
N CYS A 181 4.86 -19.95 9.38
CA CYS A 181 5.94 -19.78 10.35
C CYS A 181 5.75 -18.45 11.09
N GLU A 182 5.16 -18.53 12.28
CA GLU A 182 4.88 -17.36 13.10
C GLU A 182 6.07 -17.06 14.01
N LEU A 183 6.50 -15.80 14.01
CA LEU A 183 7.41 -15.27 15.00
C LEU A 183 6.67 -15.09 16.33
N THR A 184 7.11 -15.81 17.37
CA THR A 184 6.49 -15.78 18.70
C THR A 184 7.34 -15.04 19.73
N GLY A 185 8.65 -14.88 19.47
CA GLY A 185 9.53 -14.14 20.36
C GLY A 185 10.95 -13.97 19.86
N PHE A 186 11.79 -13.39 20.70
CA PHE A 186 13.17 -13.06 20.41
C PHE A 186 14.09 -13.60 21.50
N ARG A 187 15.22 -14.19 21.10
CA ARG A 187 16.37 -14.36 22.00
C ARG A 187 17.37 -13.24 21.72
N THR A 188 17.52 -12.34 22.69
CA THR A 188 18.44 -11.21 22.62
C THR A 188 19.63 -11.43 23.55
N GLN A 189 20.78 -10.87 23.18
CA GLN A 189 21.97 -10.81 24.02
C GLN A 189 22.64 -9.45 23.81
N ALA A 190 22.85 -8.69 24.88
CA ALA A 190 23.37 -7.33 24.79
C ALA A 190 22.56 -6.47 23.78
N ASP A 191 23.23 -5.94 22.75
CA ASP A 191 22.67 -5.04 21.75
C ASP A 191 22.26 -5.77 20.45
N ARG A 192 21.94 -7.07 20.50
CA ARG A 192 21.58 -7.82 19.28
C ARG A 192 20.56 -8.92 19.49
N ILE A 193 19.85 -9.24 18.41
CA ILE A 193 19.03 -10.45 18.32
C ILE A 193 19.94 -11.60 17.91
N GLU A 194 20.00 -12.65 18.73
CA GLU A 194 20.73 -13.88 18.45
C GLU A 194 19.89 -14.87 17.65
N ALA A 195 18.60 -14.97 17.97
CA ALA A 195 17.65 -15.83 17.26
C ALA A 195 16.22 -15.29 17.33
N LEU A 196 15.45 -15.60 16.28
CA LEU A 196 13.99 -15.52 16.29
C LEU A 196 13.41 -16.84 16.82
N GLN A 197 12.46 -16.76 17.73
CA GLN A 197 11.68 -17.90 18.20
C GLN A 197 10.43 -18.01 17.32
N THR A 198 10.23 -19.15 16.67
CA THR A 198 9.08 -19.33 15.77
C THR A 198 8.33 -20.62 16.08
N THR A 199 7.13 -20.77 15.51
CA THR A 199 6.37 -22.03 15.54
C THR A 199 7.09 -23.21 14.89
N ALA A 200 8.11 -22.95 14.06
CA ALA A 200 8.93 -23.96 13.39
C ALA A 200 10.32 -24.16 14.04
N GLY A 201 10.55 -23.58 15.22
CA GLY A 201 11.83 -23.62 15.93
C GLY A 201 12.61 -22.30 15.84
N GLU A 202 13.85 -22.31 16.30
CA GLU A 202 14.71 -21.12 16.28
C GLU A 202 15.31 -20.87 14.89
N LEU A 203 15.26 -19.62 14.44
CA LEU A 203 15.89 -19.17 13.20
C LEU A 203 16.96 -18.12 13.51
N THR A 204 18.10 -18.18 12.82
CA THR A 204 19.21 -17.23 13.02
C THR A 204 19.62 -16.60 11.70
N ALA A 205 19.97 -15.32 11.73
CA ALA A 205 20.51 -14.56 10.58
C ALA A 205 21.57 -13.55 11.03
N GLY A 206 22.20 -12.86 10.07
CA GLY A 206 23.07 -11.72 10.36
C GLY A 206 22.27 -10.51 10.83
N GLN A 207 21.18 -10.21 10.11
CA GLN A 207 20.24 -9.13 10.37
C GLN A 207 18.79 -9.63 10.39
N TYR A 208 17.89 -8.86 10.98
CA TYR A 208 16.45 -9.13 11.02
C TYR A 208 15.67 -7.87 10.65
N CYS A 209 14.62 -8.00 9.83
CA CYS A 209 13.75 -6.88 9.50
C CYS A 209 12.28 -7.24 9.75
N LEU A 210 11.60 -6.46 10.58
CA LEU A 210 10.18 -6.61 10.88
C LEU A 210 9.34 -5.82 9.86
N THR A 211 8.55 -6.53 9.06
CA THR A 211 7.64 -5.96 8.04
C THR A 211 6.22 -6.49 8.24
N THR A 212 5.81 -6.66 9.50
CA THR A 212 4.60 -7.35 9.94
C THR A 212 3.33 -6.48 9.96
N GLY A 213 3.38 -5.28 9.39
CA GLY A 213 2.23 -4.40 9.21
C GLY A 213 1.51 -4.10 10.52
N ALA A 214 0.20 -4.39 10.58
CA ALA A 214 -0.64 -4.08 11.74
C ALA A 214 -0.22 -4.83 13.02
N TRP A 215 0.52 -5.94 12.88
CA TRP A 215 1.03 -6.73 14.00
C TRP A 215 2.41 -6.28 14.48
N SER A 216 3.01 -5.24 13.88
CA SER A 216 4.34 -4.77 14.28
C SER A 216 4.38 -4.25 15.71
N GLN A 217 3.32 -3.58 16.19
CA GLN A 217 3.23 -3.11 17.58
C GLN A 217 3.55 -4.22 18.60
N MET A 218 2.88 -5.37 18.48
CA MET A 218 3.02 -6.48 19.42
C MET A 218 4.45 -7.05 19.48
N LEU A 219 5.18 -6.98 18.37
CA LEU A 219 6.57 -7.46 18.29
C LEU A 219 7.56 -6.41 18.78
N LEU A 220 7.30 -5.13 18.51
CA LEU A 220 8.13 -4.02 18.97
C LEU A 220 8.07 -3.88 20.50
N GLU A 221 6.92 -4.13 21.11
CA GLU A 221 6.73 -4.17 22.56
C GLU A 221 7.63 -5.23 23.23
N GLN A 222 7.78 -6.41 22.64
CA GLN A 222 8.69 -7.46 23.16
C GLN A 222 10.16 -7.04 23.14
N LEU A 223 10.52 -6.12 22.23
CA LEU A 223 11.86 -5.53 22.13
C LEU A 223 11.99 -4.22 22.92
N SER A 224 10.96 -3.85 23.71
CA SER A 224 10.90 -2.59 24.45
C SER A 224 11.08 -1.35 23.56
N VAL A 225 10.64 -1.44 22.30
CA VAL A 225 10.65 -0.31 21.36
C VAL A 225 9.27 0.33 21.38
N PRO A 226 9.14 1.60 21.81
CA PRO A 226 7.86 2.27 21.78
C PRO A 226 7.40 2.49 20.35
N SER A 227 6.13 2.22 20.11
CA SER A 227 5.45 2.53 18.85
C SER A 227 4.01 2.90 19.13
N GLY A 228 3.43 3.73 18.26
CA GLY A 228 2.00 4.03 18.22
C GLY A 228 1.36 3.44 16.98
N LEU A 229 1.64 2.16 16.69
CA LEU A 229 1.08 1.46 15.54
C LEU A 229 -0.27 0.84 15.89
N LEU A 230 -1.29 1.18 15.12
CA LEU A 230 -2.66 0.74 15.36
C LEU A 230 -3.28 0.12 14.09
N PRO A 231 -4.02 -0.98 14.22
CA PRO A 231 -4.79 -1.53 13.11
C PRO A 231 -6.03 -0.66 12.84
N VAL A 232 -6.17 -0.19 11.60
CA VAL A 232 -7.39 0.47 11.12
C VAL A 232 -8.03 -0.40 10.05
N ARG A 233 -9.20 -0.96 10.33
CA ARG A 233 -9.93 -1.79 9.38
C ARG A 233 -10.50 -0.92 8.26
N GLY A 234 -10.35 -1.40 7.04
CA GLY A 234 -11.11 -0.93 5.89
C GLY A 234 -11.71 -2.08 5.13
N GLN A 235 -12.95 -1.90 4.69
CA GLN A 235 -13.73 -2.88 3.95
C GLN A 235 -13.85 -2.47 2.48
N VAL A 236 -14.02 -3.48 1.63
CA VAL A 236 -14.09 -3.33 0.17
C VAL A 236 -15.18 -4.23 -0.39
N LEU A 237 -15.94 -3.71 -1.35
CA LEU A 237 -16.82 -4.49 -2.23
C LEU A 237 -16.20 -4.63 -3.62
N LEU A 238 -16.49 -5.74 -4.28
CA LEU A 238 -16.05 -6.01 -5.64
C LEU A 238 -17.24 -6.34 -6.53
N TYR A 239 -17.52 -5.45 -7.47
CA TYR A 239 -18.45 -5.71 -8.56
C TYR A 239 -17.75 -6.40 -9.72
N LYS A 240 -18.52 -7.12 -10.52
CA LYS A 240 -18.09 -7.68 -11.80
C LYS A 240 -19.05 -7.29 -12.90
N LEU A 241 -18.54 -6.55 -13.88
CA LEU A 241 -19.26 -6.17 -15.08
C LEU A 241 -18.80 -7.02 -16.28
N PRO A 242 -19.60 -7.08 -17.37
CA PRO A 242 -19.22 -7.81 -18.58
C PRO A 242 -17.96 -7.26 -19.26
N HIS A 243 -17.72 -5.96 -19.17
CA HIS A 243 -16.55 -5.26 -19.72
C HIS A 243 -16.20 -4.05 -18.86
N GLN A 244 -15.02 -3.46 -19.08
CA GLN A 244 -14.60 -2.23 -18.42
C GLN A 244 -15.47 -1.05 -18.90
N ILE A 245 -16.02 -0.28 -17.96
CA ILE A 245 -16.85 0.90 -18.24
C ILE A 245 -16.25 2.23 -17.73
N LEU A 246 -15.33 2.15 -16.77
CA LEU A 246 -14.58 3.29 -16.24
C LEU A 246 -13.11 3.10 -16.60
N ASN A 247 -12.46 4.14 -17.09
CA ASN A 247 -11.03 4.12 -17.43
C ASN A 247 -10.17 4.65 -16.29
N ARG A 248 -10.68 5.64 -15.55
CA ARG A 248 -10.03 6.31 -14.42
C ARG A 248 -10.57 5.81 -13.08
N ILE A 249 -9.75 6.01 -12.04
CA ILE A 249 -10.22 5.90 -10.66
C ILE A 249 -11.16 7.07 -10.41
N VAL A 250 -12.32 6.80 -9.80
CA VAL A 250 -13.29 7.85 -9.44
C VAL A 250 -13.29 7.99 -7.93
N ASN A 251 -13.01 9.17 -7.41
CA ASN A 251 -12.86 9.48 -6.00
C ASN A 251 -13.92 10.50 -5.54
N GLU A 252 -14.48 10.29 -4.35
CA GLU A 252 -15.32 11.23 -3.62
C GLU A 252 -14.87 11.24 -2.15
N GLY A 253 -14.10 12.25 -1.76
CA GLY A 253 -13.44 12.28 -0.45
C GLY A 253 -12.56 11.04 -0.23
N ASN A 254 -12.91 10.23 0.76
CA ASN A 254 -12.20 8.98 1.08
C ASN A 254 -12.75 7.73 0.36
N ARG A 255 -13.85 7.87 -0.39
CA ARG A 255 -14.47 6.79 -1.15
C ARG A 255 -14.00 6.81 -2.59
N TYR A 256 -13.96 5.64 -3.22
CA TYR A 256 -13.44 5.44 -4.56
C TYR A 256 -14.07 4.25 -5.27
N LEU A 257 -14.12 4.35 -6.60
CA LEU A 257 -14.34 3.28 -7.56
C LEU A 257 -13.01 3.04 -8.29
N VAL A 258 -12.42 1.86 -8.16
CA VAL A 258 -11.17 1.50 -8.83
C VAL A 258 -11.47 0.46 -9.92
N PRO A 259 -11.48 0.86 -11.20
CA PRO A 259 -11.77 -0.08 -12.27
C PRO A 259 -10.60 -1.02 -12.57
N ARG A 260 -10.94 -2.15 -13.21
CA ARG A 260 -10.02 -3.12 -13.78
C ARG A 260 -10.37 -3.39 -15.24
N LEU A 261 -9.36 -3.77 -16.02
CA LEU A 261 -9.52 -4.12 -17.45
C LEU A 261 -10.52 -5.24 -17.69
N ASP A 262 -10.56 -6.19 -16.77
CA ASP A 262 -11.45 -7.33 -16.86
C ASP A 262 -12.87 -6.99 -16.38
N GLY A 263 -13.25 -5.72 -16.22
CA GLY A 263 -14.60 -5.31 -15.82
C GLY A 263 -14.89 -5.44 -14.33
N HIS A 264 -13.91 -5.77 -13.49
CA HIS A 264 -14.09 -5.61 -12.05
C HIS A 264 -14.05 -4.14 -11.64
N ILE A 265 -14.84 -3.77 -10.63
CA ILE A 265 -14.78 -2.45 -9.99
C ILE A 265 -14.69 -2.68 -8.48
N LEU A 266 -13.60 -2.19 -7.87
CA LEU A 266 -13.46 -2.15 -6.42
C LEU A 266 -14.14 -0.92 -5.87
N VAL A 267 -14.91 -1.08 -4.81
CA VAL A 267 -15.56 0.00 -4.08
C VAL A 267 -15.00 0.02 -2.68
N GLY A 268 -14.38 1.12 -2.32
CA GLY A 268 -13.89 1.34 -0.97
C GLY A 268 -13.86 2.83 -0.67
N SER A 269 -13.42 3.26 0.50
CA SER A 269 -13.40 2.45 1.69
C SER A 269 -13.94 3.24 2.87
N ASN A 270 -14.01 2.56 4.01
CA ASN A 270 -14.27 3.12 5.31
C ASN A 270 -13.01 2.97 6.19
N GLU A 271 -13.06 3.54 7.39
CA GLU A 271 -11.99 3.49 8.38
C GLU A 271 -12.62 3.19 9.76
N GLU A 272 -12.21 2.08 10.37
CA GLU A 272 -12.76 1.57 11.64
C GLU A 272 -11.62 1.17 12.60
N GLU A 273 -11.62 1.73 13.81
CA GLU A 273 -10.69 1.35 14.89
C GLU A 273 -11.31 0.25 15.76
N VAL A 274 -11.36 -0.97 15.21
CA VAL A 274 -11.96 -2.16 15.85
C VAL A 274 -10.92 -3.20 16.29
N GLY A 275 -9.67 -2.76 16.47
CA GLY A 275 -8.55 -3.65 16.77
C GLY A 275 -8.24 -4.58 15.59
N PHE A 276 -8.07 -5.87 15.88
CA PHE A 276 -7.65 -6.88 14.90
C PHE A 276 -8.81 -7.66 14.26
N ASP A 277 -10.05 -7.21 14.40
CA ASP A 277 -11.19 -7.83 13.72
C ASP A 277 -11.06 -7.67 12.19
N GLN A 278 -10.99 -8.78 11.47
CA GLN A 278 -10.87 -8.81 10.01
C GLN A 278 -12.19 -9.19 9.31
N SER A 279 -13.29 -9.30 10.04
CA SER A 279 -14.61 -9.52 9.45
C SER A 279 -15.11 -8.29 8.68
N THR A 280 -16.08 -8.51 7.81
CA THR A 280 -16.88 -7.44 7.19
C THR A 280 -18.20 -7.27 7.92
N THR A 281 -18.79 -6.08 7.88
CA THR A 281 -20.07 -5.77 8.53
C THR A 281 -21.13 -5.40 7.49
N PRO A 282 -22.36 -5.95 7.57
CA PRO A 282 -23.43 -5.64 6.63
C PRO A 282 -23.69 -4.14 6.48
N GLU A 283 -23.61 -3.38 7.58
CA GLU A 283 -23.86 -1.94 7.60
C GLU A 283 -22.86 -1.16 6.73
N VAL A 284 -21.58 -1.52 6.81
CA VAL A 284 -20.54 -0.88 5.99
C VAL A 284 -20.66 -1.31 4.54
N LEU A 285 -20.91 -2.60 4.28
CA LEU A 285 -21.08 -3.09 2.91
C LEU A 285 -22.30 -2.45 2.24
N ASP A 286 -23.42 -2.34 2.95
CA ASP A 286 -24.63 -1.67 2.45
C ASP A 286 -24.36 -0.18 2.17
N SER A 287 -23.64 0.52 3.07
CA SER A 287 -23.24 1.91 2.84
C SER A 287 -22.34 2.08 1.61
N LEU A 288 -21.37 1.18 1.40
CA LEU A 288 -20.51 1.19 0.21
C LEU A 288 -21.30 0.88 -1.06
N ARG A 289 -22.26 -0.05 -1.00
CA ARG A 289 -23.16 -0.39 -2.11
C ARG A 289 -24.00 0.81 -2.50
N ASP A 290 -24.73 1.39 -1.54
CA ASP A 290 -25.64 2.51 -1.77
C ASP A 290 -24.89 3.73 -2.35
N TRP A 291 -23.68 3.99 -1.85
CA TRP A 291 -22.81 5.01 -2.41
C TRP A 291 -22.40 4.72 -3.86
N ALA A 292 -21.90 3.51 -4.14
CA ALA A 292 -21.45 3.13 -5.48
C ALA A 292 -22.58 3.15 -6.50
N GLU A 293 -23.76 2.64 -6.14
CA GLU A 293 -24.95 2.66 -7.00
C GLU A 293 -25.49 4.09 -7.18
N GLY A 294 -25.38 4.95 -6.15
CA GLY A 294 -25.72 6.36 -6.28
C GLY A 294 -24.77 7.18 -7.16
N MET A 295 -23.54 6.70 -7.33
CA MET A 295 -22.50 7.26 -8.22
C MET A 295 -22.61 6.71 -9.64
N LEU A 296 -22.90 5.41 -9.77
CA LEU A 296 -22.92 4.68 -11.03
C LEU A 296 -24.13 3.73 -11.06
N PRO A 297 -25.33 4.24 -11.42
CA PRO A 297 -26.61 3.52 -11.25
C PRO A 297 -26.69 2.13 -11.88
N LEU A 298 -25.94 1.89 -12.96
CA LEU A 298 -25.88 0.57 -13.60
C LEU A 298 -25.36 -0.54 -12.66
N LEU A 299 -24.60 -0.20 -11.60
CA LEU A 299 -24.06 -1.16 -10.64
C LEU A 299 -25.15 -1.90 -9.88
N ALA A 300 -26.35 -1.31 -9.70
CA ALA A 300 -27.48 -1.94 -9.04
C ALA A 300 -27.96 -3.23 -9.73
N GLN A 301 -27.59 -3.42 -11.01
CA GLN A 301 -27.91 -4.60 -11.80
C GLN A 301 -26.73 -5.57 -11.96
N GLN A 302 -25.60 -5.30 -11.29
CA GLN A 302 -24.37 -6.07 -11.44
C GLN A 302 -24.11 -6.94 -10.19
N PRO A 303 -23.50 -8.13 -10.36
CA PRO A 303 -23.17 -8.97 -9.23
C PRO A 303 -22.04 -8.37 -8.39
N ILE A 304 -22.25 -8.35 -7.07
CA ILE A 304 -21.17 -8.26 -6.09
C ILE A 304 -20.56 -9.66 -5.98
N VAL A 305 -19.33 -9.82 -6.46
CA VAL A 305 -18.66 -11.13 -6.52
C VAL A 305 -17.81 -11.43 -5.29
N ARG A 306 -17.46 -10.40 -4.52
CA ARG A 306 -16.70 -10.56 -3.27
C ARG A 306 -16.80 -9.32 -2.37
N SER A 307 -16.64 -9.55 -1.08
CA SER A 307 -16.31 -8.53 -0.08
C SER A 307 -15.16 -9.02 0.79
N TRP A 308 -14.39 -8.09 1.36
CA TRP A 308 -13.33 -8.39 2.33
C TRP A 308 -12.98 -7.16 3.15
N SER A 309 -12.14 -7.35 4.17
CA SER A 309 -11.51 -6.26 4.90
C SER A 309 -9.98 -6.42 4.94
N GLY A 310 -9.29 -5.35 5.31
CA GLY A 310 -7.86 -5.34 5.60
C GLY A 310 -7.52 -4.39 6.74
N LEU A 311 -6.47 -4.70 7.51
CA LEU A 311 -6.02 -3.91 8.64
C LEU A 311 -4.85 -3.02 8.23
N ARG A 312 -5.13 -1.74 7.98
CA ARG A 312 -4.10 -0.75 7.64
C ARG A 312 -3.26 -0.45 8.87
N PRO A 313 -1.92 -0.55 8.81
CA PRO A 313 -1.06 -0.19 9.93
C PRO A 313 -0.94 1.34 9.99
N GLY A 314 -1.79 1.99 10.77
CA GLY A 314 -1.67 3.43 11.05
C GLY A 314 -0.59 3.69 12.10
N SER A 315 0.06 4.85 12.02
CA SER A 315 0.92 5.38 13.07
C SER A 315 0.29 6.64 13.66
N PHE A 316 0.56 6.93 14.94
CA PHE A 316 -0.02 8.08 15.63
C PHE A 316 0.34 9.44 14.99
N ASP A 317 1.52 9.55 14.36
CA ASP A 317 2.01 10.76 13.71
C ASP A 317 1.77 10.78 12.18
N GLY A 318 1.23 9.69 11.62
CA GLY A 318 0.99 9.54 10.18
C GLY A 318 2.22 9.15 9.35
N PHE A 319 3.41 9.03 9.96
CA PHE A 319 4.65 8.65 9.29
C PHE A 319 4.91 7.14 9.46
N PRO A 320 5.42 6.42 8.44
CA PRO A 320 5.84 5.04 8.62
C PRO A 320 7.10 4.93 9.50
N TYR A 321 7.29 3.80 10.17
CA TYR A 321 8.51 3.46 10.88
C TYR A 321 9.43 2.75 9.89
N ILE A 322 10.55 3.38 9.51
CA ILE A 322 11.52 2.85 8.54
C ILE A 322 12.92 3.05 9.12
N GLY A 323 13.61 1.95 9.42
CA GLY A 323 15.01 2.00 9.80
C GLY A 323 15.40 1.01 10.88
N LYS A 324 16.56 1.26 11.48
CA LYS A 324 17.15 0.43 12.54
C LYS A 324 16.39 0.60 13.85
N LEU A 325 16.13 -0.51 14.54
CA LEU A 325 15.52 -0.47 15.87
C LEU A 325 16.50 0.11 16.90
N PRO A 326 16.03 0.93 17.85
CA PRO A 326 16.88 1.47 18.89
C PRO A 326 17.47 0.34 19.75
N ASN A 327 18.70 0.54 20.24
CA ASN A 327 19.43 -0.39 21.09
C ASN A 327 19.77 -1.76 20.47
N LEU A 328 19.47 -1.99 19.19
CA LEU A 328 19.78 -3.23 18.47
C LEU A 328 20.67 -2.96 17.26
N SER A 329 21.83 -3.62 17.20
CA SER A 329 22.83 -3.47 16.15
C SER A 329 22.40 -4.10 14.82
N ASN A 330 21.52 -5.10 14.85
CA ASN A 330 21.18 -5.96 13.71
C ASN A 330 19.67 -6.11 13.43
N ALA A 331 18.83 -5.24 13.96
CA ALA A 331 17.38 -5.32 13.78
C ALA A 331 16.80 -4.04 13.18
N PHE A 332 15.84 -4.20 12.26
CA PHE A 332 15.22 -3.13 11.49
C PHE A 332 13.70 -3.30 11.48
N VAL A 333 12.96 -2.24 11.13
CA VAL A 333 11.52 -2.28 10.90
C VAL A 333 11.13 -1.44 9.68
N ALA A 334 10.14 -1.92 8.95
CA ALA A 334 9.37 -1.14 7.98
C ALA A 334 7.87 -1.44 8.13
N ALA A 335 7.15 -0.54 8.80
CA ALA A 335 5.72 -0.67 9.08
C ALA A 335 5.06 0.71 9.21
N GLY A 336 3.74 0.78 9.39
CA GLY A 336 3.04 2.06 9.61
C GLY A 336 2.66 2.82 8.34
N HIS A 337 2.69 2.19 7.17
CA HIS A 337 2.38 2.87 5.89
C HIS A 337 0.90 3.20 5.66
N TYR A 338 0.03 2.87 6.61
CA TYR A 338 -1.41 3.12 6.56
C TYR A 338 -2.05 2.76 5.20
N ARG A 339 -2.63 3.75 4.51
CA ARG A 339 -3.25 3.63 3.18
C ARG A 339 -2.24 3.55 2.02
N SER A 340 -0.98 3.90 2.28
CA SER A 340 0.05 4.10 1.26
C SER A 340 1.03 2.92 1.13
N GLY A 341 0.80 1.78 1.77
CA GLY A 341 1.76 0.66 1.79
C GLY A 341 2.11 0.09 0.41
N LEU A 342 1.15 0.01 -0.50
CA LEU A 342 1.40 -0.38 -1.90
C LEU A 342 2.14 0.72 -2.66
N HIS A 343 1.81 1.99 -2.40
CA HIS A 343 2.49 3.11 -3.04
C HIS A 343 3.92 3.24 -2.58
N LEU A 344 4.19 3.22 -1.28
CA LEU A 344 5.51 3.47 -0.70
C LEU A 344 6.44 2.25 -0.71
N SER A 345 5.99 1.07 -1.18
CA SER A 345 6.78 -0.15 -1.09
C SER A 345 8.11 -0.07 -1.84
N CYS A 346 8.12 0.49 -3.06
CA CYS A 346 9.31 0.60 -3.89
C CYS A 346 10.39 1.47 -3.22
N ALA A 347 10.00 2.67 -2.79
CA ALA A 347 10.91 3.58 -2.08
C ALA A 347 11.34 3.01 -0.73
N THR A 348 10.40 2.50 0.08
CA THR A 348 10.72 1.90 1.39
C THR A 348 11.74 0.78 1.26
N ALA A 349 11.55 -0.14 0.32
CA ALA A 349 12.47 -1.25 0.11
C ALA A 349 13.85 -0.79 -0.38
N THR A 350 13.90 0.17 -1.32
CA THR A 350 15.14 0.71 -1.87
C THR A 350 15.98 1.43 -0.82
N GLU A 351 15.34 2.31 -0.06
CA GLU A 351 16.00 3.13 0.96
C GLU A 351 16.42 2.28 2.17
N LEU A 352 15.55 1.38 2.64
CA LEU A 352 15.87 0.50 3.76
C LEU A 352 16.96 -0.53 3.38
N ALA A 353 16.94 -1.09 2.18
CA ALA A 353 18.01 -1.96 1.72
C ALA A 353 19.36 -1.23 1.66
N SER A 354 19.38 0.02 1.18
CA SER A 354 20.58 0.85 1.17
C SER A 354 21.11 1.06 2.58
N LEU A 355 20.25 1.42 3.53
CA LEU A 355 20.60 1.56 4.95
C LEU A 355 21.17 0.25 5.53
N MET A 356 20.51 -0.90 5.29
CA MET A 356 20.93 -2.20 5.81
C MET A 356 22.29 -2.66 5.25
N LEU A 357 22.59 -2.28 4.01
CA LEU A 357 23.85 -2.56 3.31
C LEU A 357 24.95 -1.53 3.60
N GLY A 358 24.70 -0.52 4.44
CA GLY A 358 25.67 0.55 4.74
C GLY A 358 25.95 1.48 3.56
N ARG A 359 24.99 1.62 2.64
CA ARG A 359 25.05 2.48 1.45
C ARG A 359 24.29 3.80 1.72
N PRO A 360 24.64 4.90 1.04
CA PRO A 360 23.89 6.15 1.17
C PRO A 360 22.43 5.97 0.71
N THR A 361 21.51 6.60 1.44
CA THR A 361 20.08 6.71 1.11
C THR A 361 19.85 7.93 0.20
N GLN A 362 18.86 7.88 -0.68
CA GLN A 362 18.45 9.05 -1.49
C GLN A 362 17.49 9.95 -0.70
N ALA A 363 16.63 9.36 0.12
CA ALA A 363 15.73 10.06 1.01
C ALA A 363 16.35 10.24 2.40
N ASP A 364 15.95 11.32 3.10
CA ASP A 364 16.22 11.45 4.53
C ASP A 364 15.25 10.56 5.30
N LEU A 365 15.79 9.54 5.97
CA LEU A 365 15.01 8.61 6.78
C LEU A 365 14.84 9.05 8.24
N THR A 366 15.47 10.15 8.66
CA THR A 366 15.40 10.66 10.04
C THR A 366 13.95 10.85 10.54
N PRO A 367 13.02 11.40 9.74
CA PRO A 367 11.62 11.57 10.15
C PRO A 367 10.86 10.25 10.32
N PHE A 368 11.38 9.14 9.78
CA PHE A 368 10.79 7.81 9.86
C PHE A 368 11.44 6.92 10.92
N THR A 369 12.35 7.43 11.74
CA THR A 369 13.13 6.62 12.70
C THR A 369 12.24 5.87 13.69
N PRO A 370 12.51 4.59 13.96
CA PRO A 370 11.74 3.84 14.94
C PRO A 370 11.92 4.31 16.39
N GLY A 371 10.94 4.04 17.26
CA GLY A 371 11.02 4.38 18.69
C GLY A 371 10.54 5.78 19.06
N ARG A 372 9.79 6.45 18.18
CA ARG A 372 9.26 7.81 18.39
C ARG A 372 7.85 7.86 18.99
N GLY A 373 7.29 6.71 19.39
CA GLY A 373 5.94 6.56 19.94
C GLY A 373 5.83 6.72 21.44
#